data_AF-A0A8H9LXP8-F1
#
_entry.id   AF-A0A8H9LXP8-F1
#
_cell.length_a   1.000
_cell.length_b   1.000
_cell.length_c   1.000
_cell.angle_alpha   90.00
_cell.angle_beta   90.00
_cell.angle_gamma   90.00
#
_symmetry.space_group_name_H-M   'P 1'
#
loop_
_entity.id
_entity.type
_entity.pdbx_description
1 polymer ?
#
loop_
_entity_poly.entity_id
_entity_poly.type
_entity_poly.pdbx_seq_one_letter_code
_entity_poly.pdbx_strand_id
1 'polypeptide(L)'
;MYPEVRQHRALEQTGVYLQDQMSYGHWHANLGLRHDWVDITNTDQDSGDTSSLNDTQSSGRAGLLYRFDSGFAPYLSYTTSFSPNSTTDQNGDLLAPSEGEQVELGVKYQPPGTRDQYSIALFDITQENVATKLPNETFHRATGRIESRGVELEAHHRFTDALSVQAAYSHTDVTLAKTDDANEGNRSNQVPRHQLAVWGNYTFQSGALAGVDTGLGLRYHADIQADDANTEKVPNYTLVDATLGYDLGRVGLDNMSARLNATNLLDKEYVASCYDLNFCYFGAERSVTASFHYSF
;
A
#
# COMPACT_ATOMS: atom_id res chain seq x y z
N MET A 1 -4.57 -3.27 -30.60
CA MET A 1 -4.61 -4.62 -30.00
C MET A 1 -3.22 -5.19 -30.19
N TYR A 2 -2.42 -5.29 -29.13
CA TYR A 2 -1.11 -5.94 -29.22
C TYR A 2 -1.33 -7.43 -29.55
N PRO A 3 -0.52 -8.06 -30.40
CA PRO A 3 -0.65 -9.49 -30.64
C PRO A 3 -0.50 -10.24 -29.32
N GLU A 4 -1.39 -11.20 -29.06
CA GLU A 4 -1.25 -12.10 -27.91
C GLU A 4 -0.01 -12.96 -28.14
N VAL A 5 1.08 -12.65 -27.45
CA VAL A 5 2.25 -13.52 -27.37
C VAL A 5 1.95 -14.57 -26.32
N ARG A 6 1.93 -15.84 -26.72
CA ARG A 6 1.71 -16.94 -25.76
C ARG A 6 2.99 -17.15 -24.97
N GLN A 7 2.97 -16.92 -23.66
CA GLN A 7 4.14 -17.13 -22.79
C GLN A 7 3.86 -18.19 -21.73
N HIS A 8 4.83 -19.07 -21.52
CA HIS A 8 4.88 -19.96 -20.36
C HIS A 8 5.94 -19.46 -19.39
N ARG A 9 5.51 -19.05 -18.20
CA ARG A 9 6.38 -18.57 -17.13
C ARG A 9 6.38 -19.55 -15.97
N ALA A 10 7.54 -19.99 -15.52
CA ALA A 10 7.71 -20.77 -14.31
C ALA A 10 8.68 -20.07 -13.35
N LEU A 11 8.33 -20.06 -12.07
CA LEU A 11 9.14 -19.54 -10.97
C LEU A 11 9.20 -20.61 -9.89
N GLU A 12 10.41 -21.02 -9.53
CA GLU A 12 10.69 -21.87 -8.37
C GLU A 12 11.52 -21.06 -7.37
N GLN A 13 11.12 -21.07 -6.11
CA GLN A 13 11.80 -20.33 -5.06
C GLN A 13 11.87 -21.18 -3.80
N THR A 14 13.10 -21.40 -3.33
CA THR A 14 13.38 -22.04 -2.03
C THR A 14 14.02 -21.02 -1.13
N GLY A 15 13.61 -20.94 0.14
CA GLY A 15 14.23 -19.99 1.06
C GLY A 15 14.31 -20.50 2.49
N VAL A 16 15.40 -20.13 3.17
CA VAL A 16 15.66 -20.42 4.57
C VAL A 16 15.76 -19.10 5.33
N TYR A 17 15.17 -19.04 6.53
CA TYR A 17 15.17 -17.83 7.34
C TYR A 17 15.38 -18.13 8.82
N LEU A 18 15.94 -17.14 9.52
CA LEU A 18 16.11 -17.12 10.96
C LEU A 18 15.67 -15.76 11.47
N GLN A 19 14.93 -15.74 12.58
CA GLN A 19 14.55 -14.51 13.26
C GLN A 19 14.63 -14.68 14.77
N ASP A 20 15.14 -13.66 15.45
CA ASP A 20 15.11 -13.53 16.89
C ASP A 20 14.39 -12.25 17.32
N GLN A 21 13.60 -12.36 18.39
CA GLN A 21 12.90 -11.24 19.02
C GLN A 21 13.33 -11.17 20.48
N MET A 22 14.13 -10.17 20.78
CA MET A 22 14.74 -10.00 22.09
C MET A 22 14.02 -8.89 22.86
N SER A 23 13.84 -9.11 24.16
CA SER A 23 13.31 -8.09 25.07
C SER A 23 14.20 -7.96 26.29
N TYR A 24 14.59 -6.73 26.62
CA TYR A 24 15.41 -6.41 27.80
C TYR A 24 14.89 -5.13 28.46
N GLY A 25 14.19 -5.29 29.58
CA GLY A 25 13.48 -4.18 30.23
C GLY A 25 12.44 -3.58 29.28
N HIS A 26 12.61 -2.30 28.94
CA HIS A 26 11.76 -1.56 28.00
C HIS A 26 12.22 -1.66 26.53
N TRP A 27 13.39 -2.28 26.29
CA TRP A 27 13.91 -2.47 24.94
C TRP A 27 13.31 -3.72 24.30
N HIS A 28 12.89 -3.58 23.06
CA HIS A 28 12.47 -4.67 22.18
C HIS A 28 13.28 -4.59 20.89
N ALA A 29 13.97 -5.66 20.53
CA ALA A 29 14.74 -5.76 19.31
C ALA A 29 14.24 -6.93 18.45
N ASN A 30 14.26 -6.74 17.13
CA ASN A 30 13.94 -7.77 16.15
C ASN A 30 15.09 -7.84 15.14
N LEU A 31 15.66 -9.03 14.97
CA LEU A 31 16.68 -9.31 13.96
C LEU A 31 16.22 -10.50 13.13
N GLY A 32 16.15 -10.33 11.81
CA GLY A 32 15.77 -11.38 10.88
C GLY A 32 16.73 -11.42 9.69
N LEU A 33 17.04 -12.62 9.22
CA LEU A 33 17.81 -12.88 8.02
C LEU A 33 17.12 -13.97 7.21
N ARG A 34 17.17 -13.85 5.89
CA ARG A 34 16.61 -14.81 4.95
C ARG A 34 17.53 -14.92 3.73
N HIS A 35 17.69 -16.14 3.24
CA HIS A 35 18.40 -16.44 2.01
C HIS A 35 17.49 -17.25 1.09
N ASP A 36 17.37 -16.81 -0.16
CA ASP A 36 16.50 -17.37 -1.18
C ASP A 36 17.33 -17.81 -2.40
N TRP A 37 16.97 -18.97 -2.94
CA TRP A 37 17.37 -19.44 -4.27
C TRP A 37 16.16 -19.30 -5.18
N VAL A 38 16.35 -18.64 -6.32
CA VAL A 38 15.29 -18.27 -7.26
C VAL A 38 15.65 -18.74 -8.66
N ASP A 39 14.74 -19.52 -9.25
CA ASP A 39 14.83 -20.02 -10.61
C ASP A 39 13.62 -19.53 -11.41
N ILE A 40 13.86 -18.81 -12.49
CA ILE A 40 12.84 -18.24 -13.35
C ILE A 40 13.08 -18.71 -14.77
N THR A 41 12.00 -19.10 -15.45
CA THR A 41 12.01 -19.35 -16.89
C THR A 41 10.81 -18.68 -17.53
N ASN A 42 11.03 -18.02 -18.66
CA ASN A 42 10.00 -17.43 -19.49
C ASN A 42 10.21 -17.88 -20.94
N THR A 43 9.31 -18.74 -21.41
CA THR A 43 9.33 -19.31 -22.75
C THR A 43 8.23 -18.68 -23.59
N ASP A 44 8.63 -18.05 -24.70
CA ASP A 44 7.72 -17.66 -25.76
C ASP A 44 7.26 -18.93 -26.49
N GLN A 45 5.96 -19.22 -26.47
CA GLN A 45 5.39 -20.42 -27.07
C GLN A 45 5.16 -20.28 -28.59
N ASP A 46 5.31 -19.07 -29.14
CA ASP A 46 5.17 -18.79 -30.56
C ASP A 46 6.54 -18.87 -31.26
N SER A 47 7.61 -18.33 -30.65
CA SER A 47 8.98 -18.45 -31.18
C SER A 47 9.75 -19.68 -30.64
N GLY A 48 9.41 -20.15 -29.44
CA GLY A 48 10.15 -21.18 -28.72
C GLY A 48 11.34 -20.64 -27.90
N ASP A 49 11.61 -19.33 -27.96
CA ASP A 49 12.73 -18.71 -27.24
C ASP A 49 12.49 -18.78 -25.73
N THR A 50 13.54 -19.07 -24.97
CA THR A 50 13.47 -19.16 -23.52
C THR A 50 14.49 -18.22 -22.90
N SER A 51 14.02 -17.39 -21.99
CA SER A 51 14.83 -16.55 -21.10
C SER A 51 14.78 -17.16 -19.70
N SER A 52 15.92 -17.22 -19.01
CA SER A 52 16.00 -17.81 -17.67
C SER A 52 16.91 -17.03 -16.75
N LEU A 53 16.61 -17.06 -15.46
CA LEU A 53 17.44 -16.52 -14.39
C LEU A 53 17.55 -17.56 -13.29
N ASN A 54 18.78 -17.89 -12.90
CA ASN A 54 19.07 -18.56 -11.64
C ASN A 54 19.84 -17.55 -10.78
N ASP A 55 19.28 -17.20 -9.63
CA ASP A 55 19.86 -16.20 -8.74
C ASP A 55 19.70 -16.57 -7.27
N THR A 56 20.53 -15.98 -6.43
CA THR A 56 20.45 -16.10 -4.98
C THR A 56 20.35 -14.73 -4.35
N GLN A 57 19.39 -14.56 -3.45
CA GLN A 57 19.07 -13.27 -2.85
C GLN A 57 19.06 -13.38 -1.33
N SER A 58 19.62 -12.38 -0.65
CA SER A 58 19.63 -12.33 0.81
C SER A 58 18.90 -11.09 1.29
N SER A 59 17.92 -11.27 2.16
CA SER A 59 17.15 -10.18 2.75
C SER A 59 17.25 -10.21 4.27
N GLY A 60 17.10 -9.05 4.89
CA GLY A 60 17.23 -8.91 6.33
C GLY A 60 16.36 -7.81 6.88
N ARG A 61 16.12 -7.90 8.20
CA ARG A 61 15.50 -6.81 8.96
C ARG A 61 16.15 -6.66 10.32
N ALA A 62 16.31 -5.42 10.73
CA ALA A 62 16.74 -5.06 12.07
C ALA A 62 15.84 -3.94 12.58
N GLY A 63 15.27 -4.11 13.77
CA GLY A 63 14.42 -3.11 14.41
C GLY A 63 14.71 -2.99 15.90
N LEU A 64 14.68 -1.78 16.42
CA LEU A 64 14.82 -1.48 17.83
C LEU A 64 13.70 -0.54 18.28
N LEU A 65 13.04 -0.89 19.37
CA LEU A 65 11.94 -0.14 19.96
C LEU A 65 12.18 0.03 21.46
N TYR A 66 11.86 1.20 21.99
CA TYR A 66 11.84 1.45 23.44
C TYR A 66 10.42 1.76 23.91
N ARG A 67 9.86 0.94 24.80
CA ARG A 67 8.49 1.09 25.31
C ARG A 67 8.47 1.85 26.64
N PHE A 68 8.08 3.11 26.64
CA PHE A 68 7.85 3.89 27.86
C PHE A 68 6.57 3.45 28.58
N ASP A 69 6.56 3.54 29.92
CA ASP A 69 5.37 3.29 30.75
C ASP A 69 4.23 4.27 30.48
N SER A 70 4.55 5.45 29.94
CA SER A 70 3.56 6.42 29.47
C SER A 70 2.77 5.94 28.25
N GLY A 71 3.16 4.83 27.61
CA GLY A 71 2.53 4.29 26.41
C GLY A 71 3.21 4.68 25.09
N PHE A 72 4.22 5.56 25.13
CA PHE A 72 5.02 5.92 23.95
C PHE A 72 6.03 4.81 23.62
N ALA A 73 6.21 4.57 22.33
CA ALA A 73 7.13 3.56 21.83
C ALA A 73 7.83 4.04 20.54
N PRO A 74 8.89 4.89 20.65
CA PRO A 74 9.75 5.18 19.52
C PRO A 74 10.47 3.93 19.03
N TYR A 75 10.69 3.86 17.72
CA TYR A 75 11.41 2.78 17.08
C TYR A 75 12.22 3.27 15.87
N LEU A 76 13.24 2.51 15.53
CA LEU A 76 14.01 2.61 14.30
C LEU A 76 14.08 1.22 13.67
N SER A 77 13.91 1.13 12.36
CA SER A 77 14.07 -0.12 11.62
C SER A 77 14.77 0.06 10.28
N TYR A 78 15.50 -0.97 9.89
CA TYR A 78 16.07 -1.16 8.57
C TYR A 78 15.58 -2.50 8.02
N THR A 79 15.10 -2.52 6.78
CA THR A 79 14.63 -3.74 6.12
C THR A 79 15.09 -3.74 4.67
N THR A 80 15.49 -4.90 4.17
CA THR A 80 15.75 -5.11 2.75
C THR A 80 14.76 -6.07 2.11
N SER A 81 14.57 -5.97 0.81
CA SER A 81 13.70 -6.81 0.00
C SER A 81 14.32 -7.06 -1.37
N PHE A 82 13.80 -8.06 -2.07
CA PHE A 82 14.07 -8.24 -3.49
C PHE A 82 12.80 -8.72 -4.19
N SER A 83 12.69 -8.45 -5.48
CA SER A 83 11.64 -8.98 -6.35
C SER A 83 12.23 -9.33 -7.70
N PRO A 84 12.04 -10.57 -8.16
CA PRO A 84 12.33 -10.99 -9.53
C PRO A 84 11.85 -10.02 -10.60
N ASN A 85 12.67 -9.81 -11.64
CA ASN A 85 12.29 -9.02 -12.80
C ASN A 85 11.67 -9.92 -13.89
N SER A 86 10.75 -9.37 -14.69
CA SER A 86 10.12 -10.08 -15.81
C SER A 86 10.52 -9.53 -17.18
N THR A 87 11.48 -8.60 -17.23
CA THR A 87 12.00 -7.99 -18.46
C THR A 87 13.36 -8.57 -18.82
N THR A 88 13.70 -8.50 -20.10
CA THR A 88 14.93 -9.06 -20.65
C THR A 88 15.91 -7.98 -21.11
N ASP A 89 17.19 -8.32 -21.07
CA ASP A 89 18.29 -7.51 -21.57
C ASP A 89 18.46 -7.65 -23.11
N GLN A 90 19.54 -7.07 -23.64
CA GLN A 90 19.86 -7.12 -25.07
C GLN A 90 20.15 -8.55 -25.58
N ASN A 91 20.61 -9.44 -24.70
CA ASN A 91 20.94 -10.83 -25.02
C ASN A 91 19.71 -11.75 -24.91
N GLY A 92 18.60 -11.24 -24.39
CA GLY A 92 17.38 -12.02 -24.12
C GLY A 92 17.37 -12.67 -22.74
N ASP A 93 18.36 -12.37 -21.88
CA ASP A 93 18.42 -12.87 -20.51
C ASP A 93 17.52 -12.03 -19.60
N LEU A 94 16.92 -12.64 -18.60
CA LEU A 94 16.11 -11.92 -17.61
C LEU A 94 17.00 -10.97 -16.80
N LEU A 95 16.51 -9.76 -16.53
CA LEU A 95 17.21 -8.79 -15.70
C LEU A 95 17.36 -9.30 -14.26
N ALA A 96 18.43 -8.83 -13.60
CA ALA A 96 18.64 -9.02 -12.17
C ALA A 96 17.41 -8.56 -11.37
N PRO A 97 17.12 -9.19 -10.21
CA PRO A 97 16.01 -8.77 -9.36
C PRO A 97 16.11 -7.31 -8.95
N SER A 98 14.97 -6.64 -8.83
CA SER A 98 14.90 -5.36 -8.15
C SER A 98 15.14 -5.56 -6.67
N GLU A 99 15.93 -4.69 -6.05
CA GLU A 99 16.26 -4.75 -4.63
C GLU A 99 15.69 -3.52 -3.93
N GLY A 100 15.16 -3.69 -2.72
CA GLY A 100 14.59 -2.61 -1.93
C GLY A 100 15.30 -2.48 -0.60
N GLU A 101 15.55 -1.25 -0.17
CA GLU A 101 16.05 -0.93 1.16
C GLU A 101 15.15 0.13 1.80
N GLN A 102 14.82 -0.05 3.07
CA GLN A 102 13.99 0.89 3.82
C GLN A 102 14.63 1.22 5.15
N VAL A 103 14.76 2.50 5.45
CA VAL A 103 14.97 3.01 6.82
C VAL A 103 13.68 3.67 7.28
N GLU A 104 13.23 3.32 8.47
CA GLU A 104 12.02 3.89 9.08
C GLU A 104 12.25 4.29 10.53
N LEU A 105 11.90 5.54 10.86
CA LEU A 105 11.90 6.08 12.21
C LEU A 105 10.47 6.46 12.57
N GLY A 106 9.96 5.95 13.68
CA GLY A 106 8.59 6.26 14.08
C GLY A 106 8.37 6.26 15.57
N VAL A 107 7.17 6.70 15.97
CA VAL A 107 6.68 6.64 17.33
C VAL A 107 5.27 6.09 17.30
N LYS A 108 5.05 5.03 18.08
CA LYS A 108 3.72 4.50 18.37
C LYS A 108 3.29 4.99 19.75
N TYR A 109 2.01 5.23 19.94
CA TYR A 109 1.47 5.66 21.21
C TYR A 109 0.13 4.97 21.47
N GLN A 110 0.03 4.34 22.64
CA GLN A 110 -1.22 3.84 23.19
C GLN A 110 -1.33 4.33 24.63
N PRO A 111 -2.26 5.24 24.96
CA PRO A 111 -2.48 5.69 26.33
C PRO A 111 -2.74 4.50 27.27
N PRO A 112 -2.11 4.43 28.45
CA PRO A 112 -2.35 3.36 29.42
C PRO A 112 -3.83 3.29 29.80
N GLY A 113 -4.39 2.07 29.73
CA GLY A 113 -5.79 1.82 30.07
C GLY A 113 -6.81 2.11 28.97
N THR A 114 -6.38 2.54 27.78
CA THR A 114 -7.26 2.71 26.61
C THR A 114 -6.95 1.71 25.50
N ARG A 115 -7.82 1.70 24.48
CA ARG A 115 -7.61 0.98 23.21
C ARG A 115 -7.25 1.94 22.08
N ASP A 116 -6.97 3.20 22.40
CA ASP A 116 -6.63 4.21 21.40
C ASP A 116 -5.21 3.95 20.90
N GLN A 117 -5.00 4.20 19.62
CA GLN A 117 -3.72 3.94 18.96
C GLN A 117 -3.36 5.12 18.08
N TYR A 118 -2.11 5.55 18.16
CA TYR A 118 -1.57 6.61 17.33
C TYR A 118 -0.20 6.19 16.81
N SER A 119 0.11 6.56 15.58
CA SER A 119 1.43 6.36 15.00
C SER A 119 1.86 7.55 14.17
N ILE A 120 3.15 7.80 14.17
CA ILE A 120 3.84 8.62 13.18
C ILE A 120 5.05 7.83 12.70
N ALA A 121 5.25 7.75 11.39
CA ALA A 121 6.40 7.11 10.77
C ALA A 121 7.01 8.04 9.72
N LEU A 122 8.33 8.14 9.71
CA LEU A 122 9.15 8.74 8.67
C LEU A 122 9.86 7.60 7.96
N PHE A 123 9.72 7.52 6.65
CA PHE A 123 10.33 6.45 5.86
C PHE A 123 11.16 7.01 4.71
N ASP A 124 12.25 6.30 4.40
CA ASP A 124 13.05 6.45 3.19
C ASP A 124 13.23 5.05 2.60
N ILE A 125 12.67 4.85 1.41
CA ILE A 125 12.70 3.59 0.67
C ILE A 125 13.44 3.85 -0.64
N THR A 126 14.45 3.05 -0.92
CA THR A 126 15.14 3.03 -2.21
C THR A 126 14.92 1.69 -2.87
N GLN A 127 14.47 1.70 -4.12
CA GLN A 127 14.42 0.52 -4.97
C GLN A 127 15.46 0.65 -6.09
N GLU A 128 16.35 -0.33 -6.18
CA GLU A 128 17.40 -0.43 -7.19
C GLU A 128 17.07 -1.51 -8.22
N ASN A 129 17.87 -1.56 -9.29
CA ASN A 129 17.73 -2.52 -10.40
C ASN A 129 16.35 -2.47 -11.07
N VAL A 130 15.71 -1.30 -11.07
CA VAL A 130 14.45 -1.07 -11.79
C VAL A 130 14.73 -1.14 -13.29
N ALA A 131 13.87 -1.83 -14.03
CA ALA A 131 14.01 -1.96 -15.47
C ALA A 131 13.81 -0.61 -16.16
N THR A 132 14.82 -0.16 -16.90
CA THR A 132 14.79 1.09 -17.69
C THR A 132 15.30 0.82 -19.10
N LYS A 133 14.99 1.70 -20.05
CA LYS A 133 15.51 1.61 -21.42
C LYS A 133 15.57 2.98 -22.08
N LEU A 134 16.39 3.13 -23.12
CA LEU A 134 16.31 4.32 -23.97
C LEU A 134 15.05 4.27 -24.85
N PRO A 135 14.46 5.42 -25.22
CA PRO A 135 13.25 5.45 -26.05
C PRO A 135 13.37 4.75 -27.41
N ASN A 136 14.58 4.64 -27.95
CA ASN A 136 14.88 4.01 -29.24
C ASN A 136 15.35 2.55 -29.13
N GLU A 137 15.37 1.97 -27.93
CA GLU A 137 15.78 0.59 -27.69
C GLU A 137 14.57 -0.34 -27.44
N THR A 138 14.75 -1.61 -27.79
CA THR A 138 13.74 -2.67 -27.59
C THR A 138 14.03 -3.57 -26.39
N PHE A 139 15.17 -3.38 -25.72
CA PHE A 139 15.61 -4.16 -24.56
C PHE A 139 15.70 -3.25 -23.32
N HIS A 140 15.77 -3.85 -22.14
CA HIS A 140 15.86 -3.12 -20.87
C HIS A 140 17.22 -3.33 -20.20
N ARG A 141 17.51 -2.48 -19.21
CA ARG A 141 18.64 -2.56 -18.31
C ARG A 141 18.14 -2.42 -16.88
N ALA A 142 18.75 -3.14 -15.95
CA ALA A 142 18.47 -3.03 -14.52
C ALA A 142 19.28 -1.90 -13.90
N THR A 143 19.20 -0.70 -14.44
CA THR A 143 20.00 0.46 -14.02
C THR A 143 19.18 1.52 -13.30
N GLY A 144 17.86 1.38 -13.30
CA GLY A 144 16.93 2.33 -12.71
C GLY A 144 16.93 2.30 -11.19
N ARG A 145 16.57 3.45 -10.62
CA ARG A 145 16.45 3.65 -9.18
C ARG A 145 15.24 4.51 -8.88
N ILE A 146 14.40 4.06 -7.96
CA ILE A 146 13.24 4.80 -7.47
C ILE A 146 13.45 5.09 -5.98
N GLU A 147 13.23 6.33 -5.57
CA GLU A 147 13.24 6.72 -4.16
C GLU A 147 11.82 7.08 -3.73
N SER A 148 11.35 6.54 -2.61
CA SER A 148 10.06 6.88 -2.00
C SER A 148 10.31 7.35 -0.56
N ARG A 149 10.06 8.64 -0.31
CA ARG A 149 10.25 9.26 1.01
C ARG A 149 8.94 9.83 1.50
N GLY A 150 8.69 9.75 2.80
CA GLY A 150 7.43 10.26 3.31
C GLY A 150 7.21 10.22 4.79
N VAL A 151 5.99 10.63 5.14
CA VAL A 151 5.45 10.62 6.49
C VAL A 151 4.10 9.94 6.47
N GLU A 152 3.88 9.04 7.40
CA GLU A 152 2.56 8.46 7.68
C GLU A 152 2.12 8.83 9.09
N LEU A 153 0.86 9.21 9.22
CA LEU A 153 0.18 9.51 10.47
C LEU A 153 -1.06 8.64 10.55
N GLU A 154 -1.26 7.95 11.67
CA GLU A 154 -2.47 7.16 11.91
C GLU A 154 -3.00 7.44 13.32
N ALA A 155 -4.33 7.48 13.44
CA ALA A 155 -5.01 7.66 14.71
C ALA A 155 -6.31 6.84 14.74
N HIS A 156 -6.46 6.03 15.78
CA HIS A 156 -7.70 5.35 16.16
C HIS A 156 -8.06 5.83 17.55
N HIS A 157 -9.14 6.59 17.66
CA HIS A 157 -9.55 7.18 18.93
C HIS A 157 -11.02 6.91 19.22
N ARG A 158 -11.29 6.42 20.43
CA ARG A 158 -12.63 6.20 20.93
C ARG A 158 -13.00 7.30 21.92
N PHE A 159 -13.74 8.30 21.44
CA PHE A 159 -14.20 9.44 22.26
C PHE A 159 -15.18 9.01 23.36
N THR A 160 -16.08 8.06 23.04
CA THR A 160 -17.03 7.47 23.98
C THR A 160 -17.28 6.01 23.60
N ASP A 161 -18.03 5.25 24.40
CA ASP A 161 -18.44 3.89 24.01
C ASP A 161 -19.35 3.88 22.76
N ALA A 162 -19.91 5.03 22.37
CA ALA A 162 -20.75 5.20 21.21
C ALA A 162 -20.02 5.81 20.00
N LEU A 163 -18.98 6.62 20.21
CA LEU A 163 -18.32 7.40 19.17
C LEU A 163 -16.85 6.99 19.03
N SER A 164 -16.46 6.58 17.82
CA SER A 164 -15.07 6.36 17.45
C SER A 164 -14.72 7.07 16.15
N VAL A 165 -13.46 7.47 16.03
CA VAL A 165 -12.89 8.09 14.84
C VAL A 165 -11.58 7.42 14.50
N GLN A 166 -11.40 7.18 13.20
CA GLN A 166 -10.14 6.74 12.61
C GLN A 166 -9.68 7.80 11.62
N ALA A 167 -8.40 8.10 11.59
CA ALA A 167 -7.81 9.03 10.64
C ALA A 167 -6.43 8.53 10.21
N ALA A 168 -6.14 8.67 8.93
CA ALA A 168 -4.85 8.37 8.34
C ALA A 168 -4.45 9.47 7.37
N TYR A 169 -3.19 9.88 7.40
CA TYR A 169 -2.62 10.82 6.45
C TYR A 169 -1.25 10.32 5.98
N SER A 170 -1.03 10.33 4.67
CA SER A 170 0.26 9.99 4.07
C SER A 170 0.73 11.14 3.18
N HIS A 171 1.98 11.54 3.38
CA HIS A 171 2.74 12.34 2.43
C HIS A 171 3.80 11.47 1.79
N THR A 172 3.72 11.23 0.49
CA THR A 172 4.59 10.29 -0.21
C THR A 172 5.19 10.96 -1.45
N ASP A 173 6.52 11.11 -1.46
CA ASP A 173 7.26 11.65 -2.60
C ASP A 173 8.04 10.51 -3.26
N VAL A 174 7.58 10.07 -4.44
CA VAL A 174 8.22 9.01 -5.23
C VAL A 174 8.93 9.64 -6.40
N THR A 175 10.25 9.55 -6.43
CA THR A 175 11.13 10.11 -7.46
C THR A 175 11.75 9.01 -8.30
N LEU A 176 11.70 9.19 -9.62
CA LEU A 176 12.48 8.41 -10.60
C LEU A 176 13.94 8.87 -10.52
N ALA A 177 14.64 8.40 -9.49
CA ALA A 177 15.93 8.92 -9.06
C ALA A 177 17.10 8.51 -9.97
N LYS A 178 16.90 7.52 -10.84
CA LYS A 178 17.77 7.20 -11.98
C LYS A 178 16.96 6.47 -13.05
N THR A 179 17.09 6.92 -14.30
CA THR A 179 16.44 6.30 -15.47
C THR A 179 17.28 6.54 -16.71
N ASP A 180 17.10 5.69 -17.72
CA ASP A 180 17.79 5.84 -19.01
C ASP A 180 17.08 6.83 -19.95
N ASP A 181 15.88 7.30 -19.59
CA ASP A 181 15.10 8.28 -20.37
C ASP A 181 15.18 9.71 -19.79
N ALA A 182 14.35 10.62 -20.31
CA ALA A 182 14.36 12.03 -19.90
C ALA A 182 13.61 12.30 -18.58
N ASN A 183 13.21 11.26 -17.84
CA ASN A 183 12.39 11.40 -16.63
C ASN A 183 13.21 11.36 -15.33
N GLU A 184 14.54 11.39 -15.40
CA GLU A 184 15.38 11.39 -14.19
C GLU A 184 15.11 12.64 -13.33
N GLY A 185 14.82 12.40 -12.05
CA GLY A 185 14.43 13.44 -11.09
C GLY A 185 12.95 13.82 -11.13
N ASN A 186 12.17 13.30 -12.08
CA ASN A 186 10.72 13.47 -12.08
C ASN A 186 10.05 12.59 -11.04
N ARG A 187 8.79 12.90 -10.74
CA ARG A 187 7.96 12.12 -9.83
C ARG A 187 7.25 11.01 -10.59
N SER A 188 7.10 9.86 -9.96
CA SER A 188 6.30 8.76 -10.51
C SER A 188 4.85 9.22 -10.69
N ASN A 189 4.24 8.83 -11.81
CA ASN A 189 2.80 8.95 -11.98
C ASN A 189 2.03 7.94 -11.11
N GLN A 190 0.70 8.11 -11.05
CA GLN A 190 -0.24 7.27 -10.27
C GLN A 190 -0.06 7.30 -8.74
N VAL A 191 0.96 7.98 -8.22
CA VAL A 191 1.16 8.15 -6.77
C VAL A 191 0.66 9.51 -6.31
N PRO A 192 -0.41 9.58 -5.49
CA PRO A 192 -0.81 10.83 -4.85
C PRO A 192 0.21 11.24 -3.79
N ARG A 193 0.69 12.49 -3.89
CA ARG A 193 1.61 13.04 -2.88
C ARG A 193 0.96 13.25 -1.53
N HIS A 194 -0.35 13.51 -1.52
CA HIS A 194 -1.12 13.68 -0.30
C HIS A 194 -2.35 12.77 -0.34
N GLN A 195 -2.45 11.90 0.66
CA GLN A 195 -3.64 11.09 0.91
C GLN A 195 -4.14 11.34 2.32
N LEU A 196 -5.45 11.55 2.48
CA LEU A 196 -6.11 11.69 3.78
C LEU A 196 -7.36 10.81 3.78
N ALA A 197 -7.53 10.01 4.83
CA ALA A 197 -8.76 9.27 5.10
C ALA A 197 -9.21 9.56 6.53
N VAL A 198 -10.50 9.87 6.71
CA VAL A 198 -11.12 10.05 8.04
C VAL A 198 -12.42 9.27 8.05
N TRP A 199 -12.65 8.48 9.09
CA TRP A 199 -13.86 7.71 9.30
C TRP A 199 -14.40 7.93 10.71
N GLY A 200 -15.64 8.40 10.83
CA GLY A 200 -16.35 8.48 12.09
C GLY A 200 -17.46 7.44 12.16
N ASN A 201 -17.59 6.78 13.29
CA ASN A 201 -18.67 5.84 13.56
C ASN A 201 -19.39 6.20 14.87
N TYR A 202 -20.72 6.18 14.84
CA TYR A 202 -21.58 6.44 15.99
C TYR A 202 -22.66 5.38 16.15
N THR A 203 -22.67 4.69 17.30
CA THR A 203 -23.73 3.73 17.66
C THR A 203 -24.66 4.32 18.70
N PHE A 204 -25.96 4.38 18.39
CA PHE A 204 -26.99 4.77 19.34
C PHE A 204 -27.23 3.65 20.36
N GLN A 205 -26.88 3.92 21.62
CA GLN A 205 -26.94 2.90 22.68
C GLN A 205 -28.28 2.86 23.44
N SER A 206 -29.08 3.93 23.38
CA SER A 206 -30.32 4.08 24.15
C SER A 206 -31.40 4.89 23.42
N GLY A 207 -32.64 4.82 23.91
CA GLY A 207 -33.77 5.56 23.36
C GLY A 207 -34.36 4.92 22.10
N ALA A 208 -35.14 5.68 21.35
CA ALA A 208 -35.87 5.18 20.18
C ALA A 208 -34.98 4.67 19.04
N LEU A 209 -33.71 5.10 19.00
CA LEU A 209 -32.73 4.69 17.99
C LEU A 209 -31.74 3.65 18.51
N ALA A 210 -31.94 3.08 19.71
CA ALA A 210 -31.03 2.07 20.25
C ALA A 210 -30.82 0.93 19.25
N GLY A 211 -29.55 0.60 18.96
CA GLY A 211 -29.15 -0.41 17.97
C GLY A 211 -28.89 0.15 16.56
N VAL A 212 -29.15 1.43 16.30
CA VAL A 212 -28.72 2.10 15.07
C VAL A 212 -27.23 2.39 15.14
N ASP A 213 -26.52 2.07 14.06
CA ASP A 213 -25.09 2.29 13.86
C ASP A 213 -24.88 3.14 12.60
N THR A 214 -24.22 4.29 12.70
CA THR A 214 -23.97 5.16 11.55
C THR A 214 -22.49 5.39 11.34
N GLY A 215 -22.10 5.54 10.09
CA GLY A 215 -20.72 5.85 9.72
C GLY A 215 -20.65 6.89 8.62
N LEU A 216 -19.67 7.77 8.70
CA LEU A 216 -19.37 8.75 7.66
C LEU A 216 -17.85 8.82 7.47
N GLY A 217 -17.44 8.71 6.21
CA GLY A 217 -16.06 8.69 5.78
C GLY A 217 -15.76 9.77 4.76
N LEU A 218 -14.54 10.28 4.80
CA LEU A 218 -13.96 11.16 3.78
C LEU A 218 -12.63 10.57 3.34
N ARG A 219 -12.41 10.49 2.03
CA ARG A 219 -11.12 10.14 1.41
C ARG A 219 -10.70 11.26 0.47
N TYR A 220 -9.48 11.75 0.58
CA TYR A 220 -8.92 12.82 -0.24
C TYR A 220 -7.59 12.39 -0.86
N HIS A 221 -7.44 12.67 -2.14
CA HIS A 221 -6.25 12.36 -2.92
C HIS A 221 -5.85 13.60 -3.73
N ALA A 222 -4.56 13.93 -3.70
CA ALA A 222 -4.07 15.13 -4.37
C ALA A 222 -2.65 14.98 -4.92
N ASP A 223 -2.36 15.85 -5.90
CA ASP A 223 -1.05 16.00 -6.55
C ASP A 223 -0.52 14.69 -7.15
N ILE A 224 -1.36 14.05 -7.96
CA ILE A 224 -1.03 12.85 -8.73
C ILE A 224 -0.53 13.29 -10.11
N GLN A 225 0.66 12.84 -10.52
CA GLN A 225 1.12 13.04 -11.91
C GLN A 225 0.37 12.09 -12.84
N ALA A 226 0.01 12.57 -14.04
CA ALA A 226 -0.64 11.74 -15.06
C ALA A 226 0.37 10.96 -15.91
N ASP A 227 1.62 11.44 -15.97
CA ASP A 227 2.72 10.90 -16.76
C ASP A 227 4.07 11.10 -16.05
N ASP A 228 5.03 10.23 -16.36
CA ASP A 228 6.38 10.28 -15.78
C ASP A 228 7.21 11.49 -16.24
N ALA A 229 6.83 12.13 -17.36
CA ALA A 229 7.40 13.41 -17.79
C ALA A 229 6.84 14.60 -16.99
N ASN A 230 5.87 14.36 -16.10
CA ASN A 230 5.25 15.35 -15.21
C ASN A 230 4.68 16.56 -15.97
N THR A 231 4.10 16.30 -17.14
CA THR A 231 3.53 17.34 -18.00
C THR A 231 2.08 17.66 -17.66
N GLU A 232 1.37 16.72 -17.04
CA GLU A 232 -0.02 16.88 -16.61
C GLU A 232 -0.28 16.23 -15.24
N LYS A 233 -1.33 16.69 -14.55
CA LYS A 233 -1.77 16.13 -13.27
C LYS A 233 -3.21 15.65 -13.33
N VAL A 234 -3.49 14.58 -12.59
CA VAL A 234 -4.87 14.17 -12.35
C VAL A 234 -5.51 15.16 -11.36
N PRO A 235 -6.74 15.66 -11.62
CA PRO A 235 -7.41 16.58 -10.70
C PRO A 235 -7.58 15.96 -9.31
N ASN A 236 -7.31 16.75 -8.27
CA ASN A 236 -7.54 16.34 -6.88
C ASN A 236 -9.00 15.91 -6.68
N TYR A 237 -9.23 14.86 -5.90
CA TYR A 237 -10.58 14.38 -5.64
C TYR A 237 -10.80 14.01 -4.19
N THR A 238 -12.05 14.19 -3.78
CA THR A 238 -12.56 13.84 -2.46
C THR A 238 -13.77 12.94 -2.67
N LEU A 239 -13.80 11.83 -1.94
CA LEU A 239 -14.92 10.89 -1.92
C LEU A 239 -15.51 10.90 -0.51
N VAL A 240 -16.83 10.75 -0.45
CA VAL A 240 -17.56 10.59 0.80
C VAL A 240 -18.18 9.21 0.80
N ASP A 241 -18.03 8.49 1.89
CA ASP A 241 -18.62 7.16 2.07
C ASP A 241 -19.51 7.19 3.32
N ALA A 242 -20.59 6.42 3.35
CA ALA A 242 -21.51 6.40 4.48
C ALA A 242 -22.08 5.00 4.73
N THR A 243 -22.40 4.73 6.00
CA THR A 243 -23.08 3.51 6.42
C THR A 243 -24.23 3.79 7.37
N LEU A 244 -25.29 2.99 7.25
CA LEU A 244 -26.39 2.92 8.19
C LEU A 244 -26.69 1.45 8.50
N GLY A 245 -26.45 1.04 9.74
CA GLY A 245 -26.73 -0.28 10.26
C GLY A 245 -27.82 -0.26 11.33
N TYR A 246 -28.49 -1.39 11.51
CA TYR A 246 -29.43 -1.60 12.59
C TYR A 246 -29.37 -3.03 13.12
N ASP A 247 -29.26 -3.16 14.43
CA ASP A 247 -29.44 -4.39 15.18
C ASP A 247 -30.95 -4.74 15.24
N LEU A 248 -31.36 -5.73 14.46
CA LEU A 248 -32.77 -6.13 14.35
C LEU A 248 -33.23 -6.91 15.60
N GLY A 249 -32.33 -7.33 16.49
CA GLY A 249 -32.70 -7.85 17.80
C GLY A 249 -33.51 -6.86 18.63
N ARG A 250 -33.32 -5.55 18.39
CA ARG A 250 -34.09 -4.48 19.04
C ARG A 250 -35.57 -4.46 18.65
N VAL A 251 -35.95 -5.13 17.57
CA VAL A 251 -37.35 -5.28 17.11
C VAL A 251 -37.82 -6.74 17.14
N GLY A 252 -37.14 -7.61 17.91
CA GLY A 252 -37.55 -9.00 18.12
C GLY A 252 -37.06 -9.99 17.05
N LEU A 253 -36.08 -9.60 16.23
CA LEU A 253 -35.40 -10.50 15.29
C LEU A 253 -33.99 -10.79 15.82
N ASP A 254 -33.91 -11.62 16.86
CA ASP A 254 -32.66 -11.93 17.54
C ASP A 254 -31.59 -12.48 16.58
N ASN A 255 -30.34 -12.13 16.85
CA ASN A 255 -29.16 -12.49 16.03
C ASN A 255 -29.18 -12.00 14.57
N MET A 256 -30.07 -11.07 14.22
CA MET A 256 -30.14 -10.47 12.90
C MET A 256 -29.67 -9.01 12.90
N SER A 257 -29.02 -8.60 11.81
CA SER A 257 -28.71 -7.20 11.56
C SER A 257 -28.89 -6.86 10.08
N ALA A 258 -29.21 -5.60 9.82
CA ALA A 258 -29.28 -5.05 8.47
C ALA A 258 -28.30 -3.88 8.34
N ARG A 259 -27.67 -3.73 7.18
CA ARG A 259 -26.76 -2.62 6.89
C ARG A 259 -26.92 -2.14 5.46
N LEU A 260 -26.86 -0.82 5.29
CA LEU A 260 -26.79 -0.13 4.02
C LEU A 260 -25.46 0.64 3.97
N ASN A 261 -24.66 0.37 2.94
CA ASN A 261 -23.40 1.04 2.68
C ASN A 261 -23.51 1.82 1.37
N ALA A 262 -23.01 3.04 1.33
CA ALA A 262 -22.88 3.85 0.13
C ALA A 262 -21.43 4.32 0.01
N THR A 263 -20.74 3.88 -1.04
CA THR A 263 -19.40 4.36 -1.40
C THR A 263 -19.51 5.39 -2.51
N ASN A 264 -18.64 6.42 -2.50
CA ASN A 264 -18.77 7.59 -3.38
C ASN A 264 -20.21 8.15 -3.32
N LEU A 265 -20.71 8.43 -2.11
CA LEU A 265 -22.08 8.87 -1.81
C LEU A 265 -22.54 10.06 -2.66
N LEU A 266 -21.61 10.97 -2.97
CA LEU A 266 -21.86 12.17 -3.76
C LEU A 266 -21.87 11.91 -5.28
N ASP A 267 -21.66 10.66 -5.70
CA ASP A 267 -21.65 10.23 -7.10
C ASP A 267 -20.70 11.07 -7.96
N LYS A 268 -19.50 11.32 -7.43
CA LYS A 268 -18.49 12.11 -8.12
C LYS A 268 -17.96 11.30 -9.30
N GLU A 269 -17.98 11.90 -10.47
CA GLU A 269 -17.21 11.44 -11.64
C GLU A 269 -15.78 11.98 -11.53
N TYR A 270 -14.78 11.08 -11.63
CA TYR A 270 -13.37 11.45 -11.48
C TYR A 270 -12.47 10.46 -12.21
N VAL A 271 -11.29 10.92 -12.59
CA VAL A 271 -10.17 10.08 -13.01
C VAL A 271 -9.38 9.72 -11.75
N ALA A 272 -9.18 8.43 -11.51
CA ALA A 272 -8.46 7.94 -10.32
C ALA A 272 -6.94 8.01 -10.50
N SER A 273 -6.46 7.61 -11.68
CA SER A 273 -5.06 7.69 -12.08
C SER A 273 -4.92 7.59 -13.60
N CYS A 274 -3.75 7.91 -14.12
CA CYS A 274 -3.38 7.66 -15.52
C CYS A 274 -2.05 6.92 -15.57
N TYR A 275 -1.97 5.86 -16.36
CA TYR A 275 -0.71 5.15 -16.64
C TYR A 275 0.19 5.97 -17.58
N ASP A 276 -0.41 6.69 -18.51
CA ASP A 276 0.20 7.77 -19.31
C ASP A 276 -0.93 8.65 -19.87
N LEU A 277 -0.59 9.66 -20.69
CA LEU A 277 -1.58 10.59 -21.25
C LEU A 277 -2.60 9.95 -22.20
N ASN A 278 -2.36 8.72 -22.69
CA ASN A 278 -3.29 7.96 -23.53
C ASN A 278 -4.19 7.02 -22.72
N PHE A 279 -3.78 6.65 -21.50
CA PHE A 279 -4.46 5.66 -20.66
C PHE A 279 -4.77 6.20 -19.27
N CYS A 280 -5.96 6.78 -19.14
CA CYS A 280 -6.54 7.22 -17.87
C CYS A 280 -7.70 6.32 -17.44
N TYR A 281 -7.84 6.13 -16.13
CA TYR A 281 -8.84 5.24 -15.54
C TYR A 281 -9.85 6.03 -14.72
N PHE A 282 -11.12 5.92 -15.07
CA PHE A 282 -12.21 6.44 -14.25
C PHE A 282 -12.23 5.71 -12.91
N GLY A 283 -12.45 6.47 -11.85
CA GLY A 283 -12.70 5.90 -10.54
C GLY A 283 -14.11 5.34 -10.42
N ALA A 284 -14.33 4.52 -9.40
CA ALA A 284 -15.62 3.89 -9.18
C ALA A 284 -16.73 4.92 -8.94
N GLU A 285 -17.83 4.78 -9.67
CA GLU A 285 -19.09 5.50 -9.44
C GLU A 285 -19.71 5.13 -8.09
N ARG A 286 -20.81 5.79 -7.73
CA ARG A 286 -21.52 5.46 -6.50
C ARG A 286 -21.97 4.00 -6.49
N SER A 287 -21.60 3.27 -5.45
CA SER A 287 -22.10 1.93 -5.20
C SER A 287 -22.84 1.86 -3.88
N VAL A 288 -24.07 1.33 -3.92
CA VAL A 288 -24.94 1.14 -2.75
C VAL A 288 -25.17 -0.35 -2.55
N THR A 289 -24.79 -0.86 -1.38
CA THR A 289 -24.94 -2.26 -1.00
C THR A 289 -25.80 -2.39 0.24
N ALA A 290 -26.86 -3.19 0.15
CA ALA A 290 -27.64 -3.63 1.30
C ALA A 290 -27.22 -5.05 1.69
N SER A 291 -27.07 -5.30 2.99
CA SER A 291 -26.69 -6.60 3.52
C SER A 291 -27.53 -6.96 4.74
N PHE A 292 -27.88 -8.24 4.83
CA PHE A 292 -28.55 -8.82 5.98
C PHE A 292 -27.67 -9.92 6.53
N HIS A 293 -27.42 -9.90 7.84
CA HIS A 293 -26.60 -10.90 8.51
C HIS A 293 -27.41 -11.60 9.58
N TYR A 294 -27.21 -12.92 9.69
CA TYR A 294 -27.77 -13.77 10.72
C TYR A 294 -26.66 -14.63 11.32
N SER A 295 -26.65 -14.75 12.65
CA SER A 295 -25.72 -15.59 13.40
C SER A 295 -26.47 -16.66 14.20
N PHE A 296 -25.89 -17.86 14.29
CA PHE A 296 -26.44 -19.02 14.99
C PHE A 296 -25.67 -19.32 16.28
#